data_AF-A0A942HL55-F1
#
_entry.id   AF-A0A942HL55-F1
#
_cell.length_a   1.000
_cell.length_b   1.000
_cell.length_c   1.000
_cell.angle_alpha   90.00
_cell.angle_beta   90.00
_cell.angle_gamma   90.00
#
_symmetry.space_group_name_H-M   'P 1'
#
loop_
_entity.id
_entity.type
_entity.pdbx_description
1 polymer ?
#
loop_
_entity_poly.entity_id
_entity_poly.type
_entity_poly.pdbx_seq_one_letter_code
_entity_poly.pdbx_strand_id
1 'polypeptide(L)'
;MKTTKIYFAPFHSTSEDSSTSACGSTIATFKKAVNTGDWPYDIGDDPSFYAMRKFGGQLSWGICRQDVRNSLRPGDIVAFFSFHKFEETGDSEYRFCALASVDKCVTQIDLWREGSLRVYRKYFNLLIRPSKSVKEGWEHFEPTLTGSRLHHDWLWRMAEHQGFQKKDFKELEENDLLEPAASIQRRPVVIAKNYVLFSDDTTKTHVLSKPPVVAWHSRGRAAEDWNQDKFSQGLKRLTLDVAEQTNGRKRSLRIRNSQRAHRHVVFELPSSDAGRWRAQFLDHIRGR
;
A
#
# COMPACT_ATOMS: atom_id res chain seq x y z
N MET A 1 0.59 -14.90 24.57
CA MET A 1 0.07 -13.51 24.55
C MET A 1 -0.20 -13.11 23.11
N LYS A 2 -1.30 -12.39 22.83
CA LYS A 2 -1.57 -11.88 21.48
C LYS A 2 -0.61 -10.72 21.18
N THR A 3 0.08 -10.80 20.05
CA THR A 3 0.95 -9.72 19.55
C THR A 3 0.27 -8.99 18.40
N THR A 4 0.68 -7.76 18.18
CA THR A 4 0.26 -6.92 17.07
C THR A 4 1.49 -6.49 16.31
N LYS A 5 1.50 -6.69 14.99
CA LYS A 5 2.59 -6.22 14.14
C LYS A 5 2.39 -4.76 13.79
N ILE A 6 3.50 -4.03 13.82
CA ILE A 6 3.57 -2.63 13.42
C ILE A 6 4.51 -2.53 12.23
N TYR A 7 4.03 -1.94 11.15
CA TYR A 7 4.74 -1.79 9.89
C TYR A 7 4.99 -0.32 9.60
N PHE A 8 6.20 0.04 9.19
CA PHE A 8 6.47 1.31 8.51
C PHE A 8 6.60 1.07 7.01
N ALA A 9 5.79 1.78 6.26
CA ALA A 9 5.60 1.61 4.84
C ALA A 9 6.02 2.89 4.11
N PRO A 10 7.32 3.05 3.80
CA PRO A 10 7.76 4.05 2.84
C PRO A 10 7.21 3.67 1.46
N PHE A 11 6.72 4.63 0.69
CA PHE A 11 6.15 4.42 -0.65
C PHE A 11 6.47 5.61 -1.57
N HIS A 12 6.56 5.40 -2.88
CA HIS A 12 7.07 6.44 -3.76
C HIS A 12 5.91 7.37 -4.15
N SER A 13 5.94 8.63 -3.75
CA SER A 13 5.01 9.61 -4.33
C SER A 13 5.49 9.91 -5.74
N THR A 14 4.90 9.26 -6.75
CA THR A 14 5.16 9.58 -8.16
C THR A 14 4.74 11.03 -8.40
N SER A 15 5.71 11.90 -8.65
CA SER A 15 5.51 13.28 -9.10
C SER A 15 5.53 13.39 -10.63
N GLU A 16 5.76 12.29 -11.35
CA GLU A 16 6.09 12.37 -12.77
C GLU A 16 4.88 12.13 -13.67
N ASP A 17 4.79 13.01 -14.67
CA ASP A 17 4.05 12.91 -15.93
C ASP A 17 4.47 11.71 -16.81
N SER A 18 4.85 10.57 -16.22
CA SER A 18 5.26 9.37 -16.97
C SER A 18 4.06 8.52 -17.41
N SER A 19 3.09 9.14 -18.08
CA SER A 19 2.34 8.45 -19.13
C SER A 19 1.87 9.44 -20.19
N THR A 20 2.63 9.48 -21.28
CA THR A 20 2.09 9.71 -22.63
C THR A 20 1.07 8.62 -22.93
N SER A 21 -0.13 8.71 -22.34
CA SER A 21 -1.27 7.90 -22.74
C SER A 21 -2.52 8.79 -22.82
N ALA A 22 -3.06 8.83 -24.02
CA ALA A 22 -4.39 9.35 -24.27
C ALA A 22 -5.40 8.33 -23.74
N CYS A 23 -6.07 8.59 -22.61
CA CYS A 23 -7.50 8.32 -22.37
C CYS A 23 -7.88 8.47 -20.87
N GLY A 24 -9.14 8.83 -20.61
CA GLY A 24 -9.86 8.72 -19.33
C GLY A 24 -10.07 10.01 -18.55
N SER A 25 -11.33 10.40 -18.28
CA SER A 25 -11.68 11.55 -17.42
C SER A 25 -11.18 11.41 -15.96
N THR A 26 -11.06 10.17 -15.47
CA THR A 26 -10.54 9.84 -14.14
C THR A 26 -9.02 9.99 -14.06
N ILE A 27 -8.28 9.56 -15.10
CA ILE A 27 -6.83 9.82 -15.21
C ILE A 27 -6.58 11.32 -15.33
N ALA A 28 -7.38 12.05 -16.10
CA ALA A 28 -7.25 13.50 -16.19
C ALA A 28 -7.50 14.21 -14.84
N THR A 29 -8.46 13.74 -14.04
CA THR A 29 -8.71 14.26 -12.69
C THR A 29 -7.58 13.92 -11.73
N PHE A 30 -7.01 12.71 -11.84
CA PHE A 30 -5.83 12.30 -11.09
C PHE A 30 -4.60 13.14 -11.48
N LYS A 31 -4.31 13.29 -12.77
CA LYS A 31 -3.24 14.14 -13.31
C LYS A 31 -3.40 15.60 -12.88
N LYS A 32 -4.62 16.15 -12.93
CA LYS A 32 -4.89 17.50 -12.43
C LYS A 32 -4.56 17.61 -10.94
N ALA A 33 -4.94 16.60 -10.15
CA ALA A 33 -4.62 16.58 -8.73
C ALA A 33 -3.09 16.55 -8.55
N VAL A 34 -2.38 15.59 -9.16
CA VAL A 34 -0.91 15.52 -9.19
C VAL A 34 -0.28 16.88 -9.48
N ASN A 35 -0.76 17.56 -10.52
CA ASN A 35 -0.25 18.85 -10.97
C ASN A 35 -0.57 20.01 -10.02
N THR A 36 -1.63 19.90 -9.22
CA THR A 36 -1.96 20.88 -8.16
C THR A 36 -1.17 20.66 -6.86
N GLY A 37 -0.35 19.61 -6.77
CA GLY A 37 0.55 19.35 -5.64
C GLY A 37 -0.17 18.99 -4.33
N ASP A 38 -1.44 18.62 -4.42
CA ASP A 38 -2.34 18.53 -3.28
C ASP A 38 -2.34 17.11 -2.69
N TRP A 39 -1.34 16.80 -1.84
CA TRP A 39 -1.23 15.58 -1.01
C TRP A 39 -0.96 14.26 -1.80
N PRO A 40 -0.09 13.34 -1.34
CA PRO A 40 0.49 12.28 -2.18
C PRO A 40 -0.57 11.46 -2.92
N TYR A 41 -0.27 11.33 -4.20
CA TYR A 41 -1.07 10.64 -5.18
C TYR A 41 -0.65 9.18 -5.25
N ASP A 42 -1.64 8.31 -5.43
CA ASP A 42 -1.45 6.89 -5.66
C ASP A 42 -2.21 6.48 -6.93
N ILE A 43 -1.52 5.79 -7.83
CA ILE A 43 -2.07 5.22 -9.06
C ILE A 43 -2.67 3.81 -8.86
N GLY A 44 -2.65 3.28 -7.63
CA GLY A 44 -3.13 1.94 -7.25
C GLY A 44 -2.04 0.98 -6.76
N ASP A 45 -0.78 1.40 -6.83
CA ASP A 45 0.40 0.62 -6.47
C ASP A 45 0.74 0.75 -4.98
N ASP A 46 0.52 1.94 -4.46
CA ASP A 46 0.82 2.40 -3.12
C ASP A 46 -0.50 2.53 -2.31
N PRO A 47 -0.53 3.03 -1.07
CA PRO A 47 -1.79 3.08 -0.33
C PRO A 47 -2.80 3.98 -1.06
N SER A 48 -4.04 3.50 -1.17
CA SER A 48 -5.13 4.07 -1.99
C SER A 48 -5.72 5.39 -1.49
N PHE A 49 -4.88 6.34 -1.05
CA PHE A 49 -5.28 7.63 -0.51
C PHE A 49 -6.16 8.43 -1.48
N TYR A 50 -5.79 8.46 -2.76
CA TYR A 50 -6.58 9.15 -3.78
C TYR A 50 -7.95 8.50 -3.96
N ALA A 51 -7.99 7.18 -4.17
CA ALA A 51 -9.23 6.45 -4.40
C ALA A 51 -10.19 6.57 -3.20
N MET A 52 -9.66 6.48 -1.97
CA MET A 52 -10.42 6.70 -0.74
C MET A 52 -11.06 8.09 -0.71
N ARG A 53 -10.30 9.15 -1.01
CA ARG A 53 -10.83 10.53 -1.02
C ARG A 53 -11.83 10.75 -2.15
N LYS A 54 -11.57 10.19 -3.33
CA LYS A 54 -12.37 10.43 -4.54
C LYS A 54 -13.68 9.64 -4.55
N PHE A 55 -13.65 8.39 -4.11
CA PHE A 55 -14.77 7.45 -4.22
C PHE A 55 -15.44 7.12 -2.88
N GLY A 56 -14.82 7.50 -1.76
CA GLY A 56 -15.25 7.13 -0.42
C GLY A 56 -14.85 5.70 -0.04
N GLY A 57 -15.30 5.23 1.13
CA GLY A 57 -14.92 3.93 1.69
C GLY A 57 -13.66 4.00 2.55
N GLN A 58 -13.22 2.82 3.00
CA GLN A 58 -12.01 2.67 3.84
C GLN A 58 -10.72 2.82 3.01
N LEU A 59 -9.65 3.31 3.64
CA LEU A 59 -8.30 3.21 3.05
C LEU A 59 -7.99 1.74 2.75
N SER A 60 -7.33 1.48 1.62
CA SER A 60 -6.81 0.16 1.27
C SER A 60 -5.34 0.20 0.85
N TRP A 61 -4.64 -0.93 0.94
CA TRP A 61 -3.26 -1.05 0.44
C TRP A 61 -3.25 -1.32 -1.07
N GLY A 62 -2.38 -0.65 -1.83
CA GLY A 62 -2.12 -0.94 -3.24
C GLY A 62 -1.57 -2.34 -3.55
N ILE A 63 -1.39 -2.65 -4.83
CA ILE A 63 -1.09 -4.02 -5.26
C ILE A 63 0.39 -4.41 -5.19
N CYS A 64 1.31 -3.45 -5.12
CA CYS A 64 2.75 -3.66 -5.31
C CYS A 64 3.49 -4.40 -4.17
N ARG A 65 2.81 -4.73 -3.07
CA ARG A 65 3.41 -5.34 -1.86
C ARG A 65 2.69 -6.60 -1.39
N GLN A 66 2.54 -7.55 -2.28
CA GLN A 66 1.81 -8.77 -1.96
C GLN A 66 2.39 -9.54 -0.76
N ASP A 67 3.72 -9.61 -0.63
CA ASP A 67 4.40 -10.25 0.51
C ASP A 67 3.90 -9.69 1.85
N VAL A 68 3.75 -8.37 1.92
CA VAL A 68 3.24 -7.66 3.10
C VAL A 68 1.76 -7.91 3.26
N ARG A 69 0.97 -7.72 2.19
CA ARG A 69 -0.49 -7.89 2.22
C ARG A 69 -0.89 -9.30 2.65
N ASN A 70 -0.16 -10.32 2.20
CA ASN A 70 -0.34 -11.71 2.62
C ASN A 70 0.02 -11.94 4.10
N SER A 71 0.88 -11.08 4.69
CA SER A 71 1.32 -11.17 6.09
C SER A 71 0.43 -10.41 7.08
N LEU A 72 -0.27 -9.37 6.61
CA LEU A 72 -1.11 -8.49 7.42
C LEU A 72 -2.33 -9.22 7.97
N ARG A 73 -2.71 -8.91 9.21
CA ARG A 73 -3.87 -9.47 9.91
C ARG A 73 -4.72 -8.36 10.54
N PRO A 74 -6.03 -8.59 10.77
CA PRO A 74 -6.87 -7.69 11.55
C PRO A 74 -6.21 -7.30 12.88
N GLY A 75 -6.11 -6.00 13.13
CA GLY A 75 -5.48 -5.40 14.30
C GLY A 75 -4.02 -5.01 14.14
N ASP A 76 -3.34 -5.42 13.06
CA ASP A 76 -2.00 -4.91 12.72
C ASP A 76 -2.06 -3.41 12.41
N ILE A 77 -0.95 -2.70 12.62
CA ILE A 77 -0.88 -1.25 12.44
C ILE A 77 0.17 -0.89 11.40
N VAL A 78 -0.14 0.09 10.56
CA VAL A 78 0.74 0.56 9.48
C VAL A 78 0.89 2.07 9.58
N ALA A 79 2.14 2.54 9.61
CA ALA A 79 2.48 3.95 9.44
C ALA A 79 3.02 4.17 8.03
N PHE A 80 2.39 5.06 7.28
CA PHE A 80 2.70 5.34 5.88
C PHE A 80 3.57 6.58 5.74
N PHE A 81 4.64 6.44 4.96
CA PHE A 81 5.54 7.54 4.62
C PHE A 81 5.65 7.62 3.10
N SER A 82 5.33 8.76 2.49
CA SER A 82 5.70 8.97 1.10
C SER A 82 7.16 9.39 1.05
N PHE A 83 7.87 9.00 -0.01
CA PHE A 83 9.14 9.61 -0.35
C PHE A 83 9.12 10.09 -1.80
N HIS A 84 9.77 11.22 -2.02
CA HIS A 84 10.01 11.80 -3.34
C HIS A 84 11.52 11.92 -3.53
N LYS A 85 12.03 11.39 -4.64
CA LYS A 85 13.44 11.46 -4.98
C LYS A 85 13.66 12.55 -6.03
N PHE A 86 14.53 13.50 -5.74
CA PHE A 86 14.94 14.55 -6.68
C PHE A 86 15.95 13.96 -7.67
N GLU A 87 15.67 14.06 -8.97
CA GLU A 87 16.52 13.46 -10.00
C GLU A 87 17.89 14.14 -10.08
N GLU A 88 17.90 15.47 -9.93
CA GLU A 88 19.08 16.31 -10.13
C GLU A 88 20.15 16.07 -9.05
N THR A 89 19.72 15.94 -7.79
CA THR A 89 20.63 15.74 -6.66
C THR A 89 20.76 14.26 -6.28
N GLY A 90 19.72 13.46 -6.57
CA GLY A 90 19.56 12.10 -6.07
C GLY A 90 19.13 12.04 -4.60
N ASP A 91 18.80 13.18 -3.99
CA ASP A 91 18.30 13.27 -2.62
C ASP A 91 16.85 12.80 -2.54
N SER A 92 16.36 12.49 -1.34
CA SER A 92 14.97 12.12 -1.12
C SER A 92 14.35 12.85 0.05
N GLU A 93 13.14 13.37 -0.14
CA GLU A 93 12.29 13.92 0.89
C GLU A 93 11.32 12.86 1.39
N TYR A 94 11.13 12.73 2.71
CA TYR A 94 10.15 11.84 3.32
C TYR A 94 9.06 12.64 4.01
N ARG A 95 7.79 12.27 3.75
CA ARG A 95 6.62 12.86 4.40
C ARG A 95 5.81 11.81 5.12
N PHE A 96 5.28 12.16 6.28
CA PHE A 96 4.37 11.28 7.01
C PHE A 96 2.93 11.46 6.54
N CYS A 97 2.27 10.37 6.15
CA CYS A 97 0.97 10.42 5.49
C CYS A 97 -0.17 9.97 6.39
N ALA A 98 -0.01 8.83 7.06
CA ALA A 98 -1.10 8.23 7.81
C ALA A 98 -0.60 7.21 8.84
N LEU A 99 -1.40 7.02 9.89
CA LEU A 99 -1.37 5.84 10.74
C LEU A 99 -2.69 5.09 10.53
N ALA A 100 -2.66 3.79 10.29
CA ALA A 100 -3.86 3.02 9.99
C ALA A 100 -3.82 1.64 10.63
N SER A 101 -4.92 1.20 11.25
CA SER A 101 -5.04 -0.17 11.74
C SER A 101 -5.81 -1.03 10.74
N VAL A 102 -5.33 -2.25 10.47
CA VAL A 102 -6.01 -3.20 9.59
C VAL A 102 -7.33 -3.62 10.24
N ASP A 103 -8.42 -3.46 9.51
CA ASP A 103 -9.75 -3.90 9.92
C ASP A 103 -10.01 -5.32 9.42
N LYS A 104 -9.92 -5.52 8.10
CA LYS A 104 -10.11 -6.82 7.47
C LYS A 104 -9.25 -7.01 6.22
N CYS A 105 -8.99 -8.27 5.89
CA CYS A 105 -8.37 -8.68 4.65
C CYS A 105 -9.36 -9.57 3.88
N VAL A 106 -9.68 -9.18 2.65
CA VAL A 106 -10.64 -9.87 1.78
C VAL A 106 -9.96 -10.32 0.49
N THR A 107 -10.60 -11.21 -0.26
CA THR A 107 -10.18 -11.50 -1.63
C THR A 107 -10.70 -10.43 -2.57
N GLN A 108 -10.06 -10.25 -3.73
CA GLN A 108 -10.64 -9.37 -4.75
C GLN A 108 -11.97 -9.91 -5.33
N ILE A 109 -12.20 -11.23 -5.22
CA ILE A 109 -13.48 -11.86 -5.57
C ILE A 109 -14.61 -11.35 -4.66
N ASP A 110 -14.35 -11.21 -3.36
CA ASP A 110 -15.33 -10.73 -2.37
C ASP A 110 -15.82 -9.32 -2.72
N LEU A 111 -14.95 -8.46 -3.29
CA LEU A 111 -15.32 -7.11 -3.73
C LEU A 111 -16.47 -7.12 -4.74
N TRP A 112 -16.56 -8.17 -5.56
CA TRP A 112 -17.60 -8.33 -6.58
C TRP A 112 -18.85 -9.05 -6.07
N ARG A 113 -18.70 -9.96 -5.09
CA ARG A 113 -19.80 -10.75 -4.52
C ARG A 113 -20.54 -10.03 -3.40
N GLU A 114 -19.84 -9.30 -2.56
CA GLU A 114 -20.41 -8.62 -1.40
C GLU A 114 -20.89 -7.21 -1.75
N GLY A 115 -22.16 -6.91 -1.45
CA GLY A 115 -22.75 -5.60 -1.70
C GLY A 115 -22.09 -4.47 -0.89
N SER A 116 -21.67 -4.77 0.34
CA SER A 116 -20.98 -3.82 1.24
C SER A 116 -19.60 -3.40 0.73
N LEU A 117 -18.99 -4.18 -0.16
CA LEU A 117 -17.66 -3.91 -0.74
C LEU A 117 -17.73 -3.28 -2.14
N ARG A 118 -18.92 -2.91 -2.62
CA ARG A 118 -19.12 -2.41 -3.98
C ARG A 118 -18.34 -1.12 -4.28
N VAL A 119 -18.08 -0.28 -3.28
CA VAL A 119 -17.34 0.99 -3.46
C VAL A 119 -15.92 0.76 -3.98
N TYR A 120 -15.27 -0.32 -3.53
CA TYR A 120 -13.88 -0.64 -3.87
C TYR A 120 -13.70 -1.14 -5.30
N ARG A 121 -14.78 -1.44 -6.03
CA ARG A 121 -14.73 -1.78 -7.47
C ARG A 121 -14.26 -0.62 -8.35
N LYS A 122 -14.22 0.60 -7.78
CA LYS A 122 -13.73 1.82 -8.42
C LYS A 122 -12.28 2.15 -8.04
N TYR A 123 -11.71 1.45 -7.06
CA TYR A 123 -10.36 1.72 -6.59
C TYR A 123 -9.34 1.21 -7.61
N PHE A 124 -8.22 1.94 -7.73
CA PHE A 124 -7.23 1.68 -8.79
C PHE A 124 -6.36 0.45 -8.53
N ASN A 125 -6.41 -0.09 -7.31
CA ASN A 125 -5.70 -1.31 -6.91
C ASN A 125 -6.51 -2.60 -7.17
N LEU A 126 -7.56 -2.53 -7.98
CA LEU A 126 -8.31 -3.70 -8.45
C LEU A 126 -7.62 -4.29 -9.68
N LEU A 127 -7.55 -5.61 -9.75
CA LEU A 127 -6.87 -6.36 -10.80
C LEU A 127 -7.78 -7.39 -11.48
N ILE A 128 -8.97 -7.68 -10.96
CA ILE A 128 -9.91 -8.61 -11.59
C ILE A 128 -11.32 -8.07 -11.62
N ARG A 129 -12.08 -8.55 -12.60
CA ARG A 129 -13.54 -8.48 -12.63
C ARG A 129 -14.14 -9.79 -13.13
N PRO A 130 -15.44 -10.05 -12.92
CA PRO A 130 -16.11 -11.20 -13.51
C PRO A 130 -15.93 -11.22 -15.02
N SER A 131 -15.54 -12.38 -15.56
CA SER A 131 -15.38 -12.57 -17.00
C SER A 131 -16.71 -12.43 -17.72
N LYS A 132 -16.68 -11.79 -18.89
CA LYS A 132 -17.84 -11.73 -19.79
C LYS A 132 -18.00 -13.00 -20.64
N SER A 133 -16.90 -13.73 -20.87
CA SER A 133 -16.84 -14.87 -21.78
C SER A 133 -16.95 -16.22 -21.07
N VAL A 134 -16.50 -16.31 -19.82
CA VAL A 134 -16.49 -17.56 -19.05
C VAL A 134 -17.35 -17.42 -17.80
N LYS A 135 -18.37 -18.28 -17.70
CA LYS A 135 -19.21 -18.36 -16.50
C LYS A 135 -18.33 -18.69 -15.29
N GLU A 136 -18.48 -17.90 -14.23
CA GLU A 136 -17.69 -18.02 -12.98
C GLU A 136 -16.17 -17.77 -13.13
N GLY A 137 -15.71 -17.42 -14.33
CA GLY A 137 -14.33 -17.00 -14.58
C GLY A 137 -14.07 -15.55 -14.20
N TRP A 138 -12.79 -15.19 -14.16
CA TRP A 138 -12.32 -13.83 -13.85
C TRP A 138 -11.40 -13.34 -14.93
N GLU A 139 -11.57 -12.10 -15.39
CA GLU A 139 -10.65 -11.48 -16.33
C GLU A 139 -9.83 -10.39 -15.66
N HIS A 140 -8.58 -10.23 -16.13
CA HIS A 140 -7.71 -9.16 -15.70
C HIS A 140 -8.37 -7.80 -16.00
N PHE A 141 -8.33 -6.92 -15.01
CA PHE A 141 -8.99 -5.63 -15.09
C PHE A 141 -8.34 -4.61 -14.17
N GLU A 142 -7.82 -3.54 -14.77
CA GLU A 142 -7.29 -2.37 -14.07
C GLU A 142 -8.23 -1.18 -14.36
N PRO A 143 -8.97 -0.63 -13.37
CA PRO A 143 -9.99 0.40 -13.61
C PRO A 143 -9.49 1.69 -14.27
N THR A 144 -8.20 1.97 -14.16
CA THR A 144 -7.55 3.15 -14.71
C THR A 144 -7.06 2.96 -16.15
N LEU A 145 -6.99 1.73 -16.66
CA LEU A 145 -6.39 1.46 -17.96
C LEU A 145 -7.43 1.11 -19.03
N THR A 146 -7.32 1.75 -20.18
CA THR A 146 -8.07 1.38 -21.39
C THR A 146 -7.12 0.75 -22.40
N GLY A 147 -7.09 -0.57 -22.47
CA GLY A 147 -6.39 -1.32 -23.51
C GLY A 147 -4.89 -1.55 -23.29
N SER A 148 -4.29 -0.99 -22.24
CA SER A 148 -2.93 -1.32 -21.79
C SER A 148 -2.97 -2.11 -20.47
N ARG A 149 -1.99 -3.00 -20.27
CA ARG A 149 -1.73 -3.68 -18.99
C ARG A 149 -0.53 -2.99 -18.35
N LEU A 150 -0.64 -2.56 -17.09
CA LEU A 150 0.54 -2.18 -16.30
C LEU A 150 1.03 -3.38 -15.49
N HIS A 151 0.10 -4.19 -15.00
CA HIS A 151 0.37 -5.30 -14.11
C HIS A 151 0.28 -6.65 -14.83
N HIS A 152 1.29 -6.96 -15.63
CA HIS A 152 1.37 -8.26 -16.32
C HIS A 152 1.38 -9.46 -15.37
N ASP A 153 1.83 -9.27 -14.13
CA ASP A 153 1.85 -10.27 -13.06
C ASP A 153 0.66 -10.15 -12.09
N TRP A 154 -0.51 -9.82 -12.63
CA TRP A 154 -1.73 -9.53 -11.85
C TRP A 154 -2.17 -10.72 -10.99
N LEU A 155 -2.09 -11.94 -11.51
CA LEU A 155 -2.55 -13.13 -10.81
C LEU A 155 -1.54 -13.48 -9.70
N TRP A 156 -0.24 -13.40 -10.02
CA TRP A 156 0.81 -13.53 -9.01
C TRP A 156 0.52 -12.61 -7.83
N ARG A 157 0.20 -11.31 -8.07
CA ARG A 157 -0.08 -10.29 -7.03
C ARG A 157 -1.26 -10.59 -6.11
N MET A 158 -2.22 -11.42 -6.53
CA MET A 158 -3.43 -11.69 -5.76
C MET A 158 -3.54 -13.12 -5.26
N ALA A 159 -2.79 -14.06 -5.83
CA ALA A 159 -2.90 -15.47 -5.48
C ALA A 159 -2.18 -15.84 -4.18
N GLU A 160 -2.52 -16.99 -3.64
CA GLU A 160 -1.70 -17.66 -2.63
C GLU A 160 -0.46 -18.30 -3.27
N HIS A 161 0.68 -18.15 -2.61
CA HIS A 161 1.97 -18.54 -3.18
C HIS A 161 2.54 -19.85 -2.65
N GLN A 162 1.82 -20.62 -1.84
CA GLN A 162 2.37 -21.73 -1.04
C GLN A 162 3.31 -22.68 -1.85
N GLY A 163 4.61 -22.38 -1.93
CA GLY A 163 5.58 -23.10 -2.78
C GLY A 163 5.66 -22.72 -4.27
N PHE A 164 4.82 -21.81 -4.78
CA PHE A 164 4.89 -21.31 -6.14
C PHE A 164 5.85 -20.12 -6.28
N GLN A 165 6.43 -19.98 -7.46
CA GLN A 165 7.23 -18.84 -7.89
C GLN A 165 6.45 -18.01 -8.90
N LYS A 166 6.82 -16.72 -9.03
CA LYS A 166 6.20 -15.80 -10.01
C LYS A 166 6.11 -16.37 -11.43
N LYS A 167 7.14 -17.09 -11.87
CA LYS A 167 7.18 -17.69 -13.20
C LYS A 167 6.08 -18.75 -13.42
N ASP A 168 5.60 -19.39 -12.36
CA ASP A 168 4.63 -20.48 -12.45
C ASP A 168 3.23 -19.96 -12.82
N PHE A 169 3.00 -18.66 -12.67
CA PHE A 169 1.72 -17.99 -13.00
C PHE A 169 1.65 -17.47 -14.44
N LYS A 170 2.79 -17.38 -15.14
CA LYS A 170 2.89 -16.71 -16.43
C LYS A 170 1.90 -17.24 -17.47
N GLU A 171 1.80 -18.56 -17.59
CA GLU A 171 0.91 -19.22 -18.55
C GLU A 171 -0.56 -18.84 -18.34
N LEU A 172 -0.99 -18.72 -17.08
CA LEU A 172 -2.36 -18.30 -16.74
C LEU A 172 -2.58 -16.79 -16.96
N GLU A 173 -1.53 -15.98 -16.89
CA GLU A 173 -1.61 -14.53 -17.05
C GLU A 173 -1.63 -14.08 -18.52
N GLU A 174 -1.18 -14.92 -19.45
CA GLU A 174 -1.09 -14.61 -20.89
C GLU A 174 -2.45 -14.20 -21.47
N ASN A 175 -3.49 -14.98 -21.16
CA ASN A 175 -4.83 -14.83 -21.70
C ASN A 175 -5.71 -13.83 -20.94
N ASP A 176 -5.18 -13.14 -19.92
CA ASP A 176 -5.97 -12.25 -19.04
C ASP A 176 -7.20 -12.92 -18.43
N LEU A 177 -7.19 -14.24 -18.27
CA LEU A 177 -8.35 -15.02 -17.89
C LEU A 177 -7.97 -16.10 -16.88
N LEU A 178 -8.61 -16.06 -15.72
CA LEU A 178 -8.58 -17.11 -14.72
C LEU A 178 -9.88 -17.91 -14.81
N GLU A 179 -9.78 -19.11 -15.35
CA GLU A 179 -10.90 -20.05 -15.40
C GLU A 179 -11.20 -20.66 -14.02
N PRO A 180 -12.46 -21.09 -13.75
CA PRO A 180 -12.86 -21.63 -12.44
C PRO A 180 -12.02 -22.82 -11.94
N ALA A 181 -11.49 -23.64 -12.86
CA ALA A 181 -10.69 -24.84 -12.56
C ALA A 181 -9.18 -24.63 -12.79
N ALA A 182 -8.73 -23.38 -12.94
CA ALA A 182 -7.32 -23.08 -13.19
C ALA A 182 -6.42 -23.66 -12.09
N SER A 183 -5.33 -24.29 -12.51
CA SER A 183 -4.38 -24.94 -11.60
C SER A 183 -2.95 -24.74 -12.08
N ILE A 184 -2.02 -24.68 -11.13
CA ILE A 184 -0.58 -24.65 -11.38
C ILE A 184 -0.01 -25.92 -10.78
N GLN A 185 0.72 -26.72 -11.56
CA GLN A 185 1.31 -27.98 -11.10
C GLN A 185 0.27 -28.90 -10.40
N ARG A 186 -0.92 -29.04 -10.99
CA ARG A 186 -2.07 -29.83 -10.49
C ARG A 186 -2.67 -29.35 -9.15
N ARG A 187 -2.30 -28.16 -8.70
CA ARG A 187 -2.87 -27.54 -7.50
C ARG A 187 -3.75 -26.35 -7.90
N PRO A 188 -4.97 -26.23 -7.36
CA PRO A 188 -5.85 -25.11 -7.67
C PRO A 188 -5.20 -23.76 -7.36
N VAL A 189 -5.41 -22.78 -8.23
CA VAL A 189 -5.04 -21.39 -7.95
C VAL A 189 -6.08 -20.80 -7.01
N VAL A 190 -5.63 -20.34 -5.84
CA VAL A 190 -6.48 -19.70 -4.84
C VAL A 190 -6.16 -18.21 -4.79
N ILE A 191 -7.18 -17.36 -4.88
CA ILE A 191 -7.04 -15.92 -4.65
C ILE A 191 -6.90 -15.67 -3.14
N ALA A 192 -5.79 -15.07 -2.74
CA ALA A 192 -5.48 -14.79 -1.34
C ALA A 192 -6.37 -13.68 -0.77
N LYS A 193 -6.61 -13.75 0.54
CA LYS A 193 -7.21 -12.66 1.32
C LYS A 193 -6.19 -11.55 1.56
N ASN A 194 -5.80 -10.87 0.50
CA ASN A 194 -4.73 -9.87 0.53
C ASN A 194 -5.16 -8.49 0.02
N TYR A 195 -6.45 -8.28 -0.23
CA TYR A 195 -7.00 -6.94 -0.36
C TYR A 195 -7.26 -6.38 1.05
N VAL A 196 -6.37 -5.50 1.50
CA VAL A 196 -6.33 -5.02 2.90
C VAL A 196 -7.19 -3.77 3.02
N LEU A 197 -8.15 -3.79 3.94
CA LEU A 197 -8.99 -2.67 4.32
C LEU A 197 -8.61 -2.19 5.72
N PHE A 198 -8.32 -0.90 5.84
CA PHE A 198 -8.01 -0.25 7.10
C PHE A 198 -9.26 0.28 7.77
N SER A 199 -9.25 0.33 9.10
CA SER A 199 -10.35 0.85 9.91
C SER A 199 -10.71 2.28 9.52
N ASP A 200 -12.00 2.61 9.46
CA ASP A 200 -12.54 3.97 9.33
C ASP A 200 -12.73 4.67 10.68
N ASP A 201 -12.73 3.90 11.77
CA ASP A 201 -12.64 4.41 13.15
C ASP A 201 -11.44 5.34 13.32
N THR A 202 -11.72 6.61 13.59
CA THR A 202 -10.69 7.64 13.72
C THR A 202 -9.71 7.32 14.86
N THR A 203 -10.14 6.62 15.92
CA THR A 203 -9.28 6.20 17.04
C THR A 203 -8.27 5.11 16.66
N LYS A 204 -8.37 4.58 15.43
CA LYS A 204 -7.50 3.53 14.90
C LYS A 204 -6.76 3.95 13.63
N THR A 205 -7.34 4.87 12.87
CA THR A 205 -6.81 5.35 11.60
C THR A 205 -6.92 6.85 11.50
N HIS A 206 -5.84 7.50 11.08
CA HIS A 206 -5.81 8.92 10.75
C HIS A 206 -4.95 9.14 9.52
N VAL A 207 -5.57 9.69 8.47
CA VAL A 207 -4.91 10.14 7.25
C VAL A 207 -4.84 11.65 7.30
N LEU A 208 -3.62 12.20 7.27
CA LEU A 208 -3.41 13.63 7.34
C LEU A 208 -3.87 14.32 6.03
N SER A 209 -4.19 15.61 6.11
CA SER A 209 -4.69 16.41 4.97
C SER A 209 -3.66 17.32 4.28
N LYS A 210 -2.56 17.70 4.97
CA LYS A 210 -1.30 18.29 4.40
C LYS A 210 0.03 17.66 4.95
N PRO A 211 0.81 16.82 4.22
CA PRO A 211 1.71 15.87 4.88
C PRO A 211 2.98 16.61 5.21
N PRO A 212 3.40 16.64 6.48
CA PRO A 212 4.65 17.29 6.85
C PRO A 212 5.81 16.50 6.27
N VAL A 213 6.80 17.23 5.77
CA VAL A 213 8.15 16.69 5.60
C VAL A 213 8.71 16.42 6.98
N VAL A 214 9.24 15.21 7.18
CA VAL A 214 9.74 14.76 8.49
C VAL A 214 11.19 14.35 8.46
N ALA A 215 11.71 13.98 7.29
CA ALA A 215 13.10 13.60 7.12
C ALA A 215 13.59 13.82 5.67
N TRP A 216 14.90 13.90 5.52
CA TRP A 216 15.61 14.03 4.26
C TRP A 216 16.70 12.99 4.16
N HIS A 217 16.95 12.47 2.97
CA HIS A 217 18.11 11.61 2.71
C HIS A 217 18.97 12.26 1.64
N SER A 218 20.24 12.51 1.96
CA SER A 218 21.21 12.96 0.96
C SER A 218 21.92 11.79 0.29
N ARG A 219 22.18 11.92 -1.01
CA ARG A 219 22.95 10.91 -1.76
C ARG A 219 24.27 10.58 -1.07
N GLY A 220 24.58 9.28 -0.97
CA GLY A 220 25.79 8.79 -0.29
C GLY A 220 25.66 8.62 1.23
N ARG A 221 24.64 9.18 1.89
CA ARG A 221 24.38 8.94 3.32
C ARG A 221 23.79 7.53 3.56
N ALA A 222 24.09 6.97 4.74
CA ALA A 222 23.64 5.64 5.12
C ALA A 222 22.14 5.56 5.45
N ALA A 223 21.59 6.64 6.04
CA ALA A 223 20.22 6.80 6.50
C ALA A 223 19.74 8.25 6.31
N GLU A 224 18.44 8.47 6.48
CA GLU A 224 17.80 9.79 6.49
C GLU A 224 18.08 10.58 7.77
N ASP A 225 18.19 11.90 7.62
CA ASP A 225 18.27 12.89 8.68
C ASP A 225 16.88 13.45 8.97
N TRP A 226 16.43 13.32 10.22
CA TRP A 226 15.11 13.80 10.64
C TRP A 226 15.14 15.29 10.98
N ASN A 227 14.08 16.01 10.60
CA ASN A 227 13.96 17.43 10.91
C ASN A 227 13.99 17.65 12.43
N GLN A 228 14.60 18.76 12.88
CA GLN A 228 14.81 19.03 14.30
C GLN A 228 13.56 19.60 15.01
N ASP A 229 12.49 19.85 14.28
CA ASP A 229 11.24 20.35 14.87
C ASP A 229 10.60 19.30 15.81
N LYS A 230 9.79 19.80 16.76
CA LYS A 230 9.15 18.97 17.80
C LYS A 230 8.30 17.85 17.20
N PHE A 231 7.62 18.10 16.09
CA PHE A 231 6.74 17.13 15.45
C PHE A 231 7.55 15.98 14.85
N SER A 232 8.56 16.28 14.04
CA SER A 232 9.40 15.28 13.39
C SER A 232 10.19 14.44 14.39
N GLN A 233 10.74 15.07 15.44
CA GLN A 233 11.46 14.36 16.50
C GLN A 233 10.53 13.47 17.35
N GLY A 234 9.31 13.93 17.64
CA GLY A 234 8.32 13.09 18.32
C GLY A 234 7.90 11.89 17.47
N LEU A 235 7.75 12.09 16.16
CA LEU A 235 7.42 11.02 15.22
C LEU A 235 8.55 9.99 15.12
N LYS A 236 9.81 10.43 15.04
CA LYS A 236 11.00 9.55 15.07
C LYS A 236 11.02 8.67 16.33
N ARG A 237 10.77 9.28 17.49
CA ARG A 237 10.70 8.57 18.79
C ARG A 237 9.61 7.51 18.81
N LEU A 238 8.46 7.79 18.21
CA LEU A 238 7.34 6.84 18.13
C LEU A 238 7.50 5.79 17.03
N THR A 239 8.48 5.96 16.14
CA THR A 239 8.68 5.09 14.97
C THR A 239 9.97 4.31 15.06
N LEU A 240 11.04 4.83 14.44
CA LEU A 240 12.30 4.13 14.27
C LEU A 240 12.97 3.81 15.60
N ASP A 241 12.86 4.69 16.59
CA ASP A 241 13.49 4.46 17.90
C ASP A 241 12.79 3.29 18.64
N VAL A 242 11.45 3.20 18.60
CA VAL A 242 10.71 2.03 19.13
C VAL A 242 11.08 0.76 18.38
N ALA A 243 11.15 0.84 17.05
CA ALA A 243 11.49 -0.32 16.23
C ALA A 243 12.93 -0.81 16.44
N GLU A 244 13.86 0.10 16.71
CA GLU A 244 15.25 -0.20 17.08
C GLU A 244 15.33 -0.83 18.47
N GLN A 245 14.66 -0.26 19.47
CA GLN A 245 14.60 -0.81 20.82
C GLN A 245 14.01 -2.23 20.83
N THR A 246 12.96 -2.47 20.05
CA THR A 246 12.28 -3.77 19.98
C THR A 246 13.10 -4.81 19.21
N ASN A 247 13.77 -4.41 18.12
CA ASN A 247 14.48 -5.35 17.25
C ASN A 247 16.00 -5.43 17.51
N GLY A 248 16.55 -4.58 18.38
CA GLY A 248 17.98 -4.50 18.68
C GLY A 248 18.87 -4.00 17.54
N ARG A 249 18.32 -3.32 16.53
CA ARG A 249 19.09 -2.83 15.35
C ARG A 249 18.54 -1.51 14.83
N LYS A 250 19.44 -0.58 14.50
CA LYS A 250 19.11 0.67 13.78
C LYS A 250 18.22 0.41 12.57
N ARG A 251 17.17 1.22 12.45
CA ARG A 251 16.21 1.21 11.35
C ARG A 251 16.27 2.52 10.57
N SER A 252 15.80 2.48 9.34
CA SER A 252 15.80 3.61 8.42
C SER A 252 14.61 3.45 7.48
N LEU A 253 14.00 4.57 7.08
CA LEU A 253 12.96 4.60 6.05
C LEU A 253 13.53 4.36 4.64
N ARG A 254 14.86 4.38 4.49
CA ARG A 254 15.54 4.32 3.21
C ARG A 254 15.30 3.01 2.47
N ILE A 255 14.97 3.20 1.20
CA ILE A 255 14.84 2.17 0.19
C ILE A 255 16.17 2.03 -0.56
N ARG A 256 16.83 0.86 -0.47
CA ARG A 256 18.16 0.64 -1.07
C ARG A 256 18.15 -0.02 -2.45
N ASN A 257 17.03 -0.60 -2.86
CA ASN A 257 16.93 -1.34 -4.12
C ASN A 257 15.54 -1.15 -4.70
N SER A 258 15.37 -0.45 -5.82
CA SER A 258 14.06 -0.21 -6.44
C SER A 258 13.28 -1.49 -6.77
N GLN A 259 13.95 -2.60 -7.10
CA GLN A 259 13.33 -3.92 -7.32
C GLN A 259 12.95 -4.65 -6.02
N ARG A 260 13.46 -4.21 -4.87
CA ARG A 260 13.12 -4.67 -3.52
C ARG A 260 12.82 -3.48 -2.62
N ALA A 261 12.13 -2.49 -3.18
CA ALA A 261 12.15 -1.11 -2.69
C ALA A 261 11.88 -1.01 -1.20
N HIS A 262 10.92 -1.77 -0.70
CA HIS A 262 10.47 -1.56 0.66
C HIS A 262 10.83 -2.78 1.52
N ARG A 263 12.01 -2.81 2.13
CA ARG A 263 12.19 -3.64 3.34
C ARG A 263 11.41 -2.92 4.44
N HIS A 264 10.21 -3.38 4.74
CA HIS A 264 9.39 -2.77 5.78
C HIS A 264 10.10 -2.87 7.11
N VAL A 265 10.12 -1.76 7.86
CA VAL A 265 10.45 -1.82 9.27
C VAL A 265 9.25 -2.43 9.95
N VAL A 266 9.40 -3.67 10.42
CA VAL A 266 8.38 -4.40 11.16
C VAL A 266 8.91 -4.73 12.55
N PHE A 267 8.03 -4.64 13.53
CA PHE A 267 8.25 -5.12 14.89
C PHE A 267 6.92 -5.54 15.50
N GLU A 268 6.98 -6.28 16.59
CA GLU A 268 5.81 -6.79 17.30
C GLU A 268 5.78 -6.22 18.71
N LEU A 269 4.60 -5.80 19.15
CA LEU A 269 4.33 -5.46 20.54
C LEU A 269 3.21 -6.37 21.07
N PRO A 270 3.15 -6.63 22.38
CA PRO A 270 1.93 -7.14 23.01
C PRO A 270 0.73 -6.27 22.62
N SER A 271 -0.44 -6.85 22.33
CA SER A 271 -1.56 -6.09 21.77
C SER A 271 -2.04 -4.93 22.66
N SER A 272 -1.90 -5.04 24.00
CA SER A 272 -2.16 -3.93 24.93
C SER A 272 -1.20 -2.76 24.71
N ASP A 273 0.07 -3.06 24.47
CA ASP A 273 1.14 -2.08 24.30
C ASP A 273 1.02 -1.43 22.93
N ALA A 274 0.70 -2.21 21.89
CA ALA A 274 0.37 -1.70 20.57
C ALA A 274 -0.82 -0.73 20.60
N GLY A 275 -1.84 -1.02 21.42
CA GLY A 275 -2.99 -0.14 21.63
C GLY A 275 -2.60 1.20 22.26
N ARG A 276 -1.77 1.18 23.30
CA ARG A 276 -1.23 2.39 23.95
C ARG A 276 -0.33 3.19 23.02
N TRP A 277 0.58 2.50 22.32
CA TRP A 277 1.46 3.08 21.32
C TRP A 277 0.65 3.79 20.23
N ARG A 278 -0.40 3.15 19.71
CA ARG A 278 -1.28 3.76 18.70
C ARG A 278 -1.96 5.02 19.22
N ALA A 279 -2.51 4.99 20.45
CA ALA A 279 -3.15 6.17 21.04
C ALA A 279 -2.17 7.35 21.16
N GLN A 280 -0.98 7.10 21.71
CA GLN A 280 0.08 8.12 21.81
C GLN A 280 0.51 8.66 20.44
N PHE A 281 0.59 7.78 19.44
CA PHE A 281 0.92 8.17 18.08
C PHE A 281 -0.16 9.07 17.48
N LEU A 282 -1.43 8.69 17.63
CA LEU A 282 -2.57 9.48 17.15
C LEU A 282 -2.61 10.85 17.82
N ASP A 283 -2.39 10.93 19.14
CA ASP A 283 -2.35 12.19 19.87
C ASP A 283 -1.23 13.09 19.34
N HIS A 284 -0.04 12.53 19.10
CA HIS A 284 1.09 13.29 18.55
C HIS A 284 0.80 13.85 17.15
N ILE A 285 0.19 13.06 16.27
CA ILE A 285 -0.06 13.51 14.89
C ILE A 285 -1.26 14.44 14.76
N ARG A 286 -2.21 14.37 15.70
CA ARG A 286 -3.40 15.24 15.74
C ARG A 286 -3.15 16.55 16.47
N GLY A 287 -2.20 16.59 17.41
CA GLY A 287 -1.80 17.81 18.11
C GLY A 287 -0.96 18.79 17.29
N ARG A 288 -0.99 18.66 15.95
CA ARG A 288 -0.29 19.51 15.00
C ARG A 288 -1.12 20.72 14.59
#